data_AF-A0A250L0L7-F1
#
_entry.id   AF-A0A250L0L7-F1
#
_cell.length_a   1.000
_cell.length_b   1.000
_cell.length_c   1.000
_cell.angle_alpha   90.00
_cell.angle_beta   90.00
_cell.angle_gamma   90.00
#
_symmetry.space_group_name_H-M   'P 1'
#
loop_
_entity.id
_entity.type
_entity.pdbx_description
1 polymer ?
#
loop_
_entity_poly.entity_id
_entity_poly.type
_entity_poly.pdbx_seq_one_letter_code
_entity_poly.pdbx_strand_id
1 'polypeptide(L)'
;MDLGRRNRIEQRTARVWSLPEGTGPEPWHDPFKAVVEVRCHVEEFNPRRRCFEPRQAPVADDLVTRDASTATLAEAIRGHWGIENRLHDVLDTALGEDASRIRKNPGVFA
;
A
#
# COMPACT_ATOMS: atom_id res chain seq x y z
N MET A 1 12.43 5.78 9.46
CA MET A 1 13.07 5.79 8.12
C MET A 1 14.09 4.67 8.07
N ASP A 2 14.16 3.92 6.98
CA ASP A 2 15.25 2.95 6.76
C ASP A 2 16.30 3.64 5.88
N LEU A 3 17.26 4.29 6.54
CA LEU A 3 18.34 5.03 5.86
C LEU A 3 19.54 4.09 5.68
N GLY A 4 19.90 3.81 4.42
CA GLY A 4 21.21 3.24 4.07
C GLY A 4 21.36 1.73 4.21
N ARG A 5 20.30 0.96 4.48
CA ARG A 5 20.35 -0.50 4.37
C ARG A 5 19.89 -0.93 2.98
N ARG A 6 20.85 -1.20 2.08
CA ARG A 6 20.69 -1.82 0.74
C ARG A 6 20.17 -0.90 -0.37
N ASN A 7 21.04 -0.10 -0.99
CA ASN A 7 20.83 0.60 -2.28
C ASN A 7 19.46 1.26 -2.52
N ARG A 8 18.67 1.52 -1.46
CA ARG A 8 17.29 1.97 -1.52
C ARG A 8 17.03 2.83 -0.29
N ILE A 9 16.45 4.00 -0.51
CA ILE A 9 15.91 4.87 0.53
C ILE A 9 14.41 4.90 0.30
N GLU A 10 13.65 4.68 1.37
CA GLU A 10 12.20 4.69 1.31
C GLU A 10 11.62 5.54 2.43
N GLN A 11 10.82 6.53 2.03
CA GLN A 11 10.07 7.41 2.91
C GLN A 11 8.59 7.27 2.58
N ARG A 12 7.75 7.20 3.61
CA ARG A 12 6.30 7.07 3.46
C ARG A 12 5.61 8.19 4.21
N THR A 13 4.59 8.77 3.59
CA THR A 13 3.77 9.81 4.18
C THR A 13 2.31 9.38 4.11
N ALA A 14 1.67 9.32 5.28
CA ALA A 14 0.24 9.03 5.40
C ALA A 14 -0.54 10.33 5.59
N ARG A 15 -1.66 10.46 4.90
CA ARG A 15 -2.66 11.51 5.10
C ARG A 15 -4.00 10.86 5.37
N VAL A 16 -4.76 11.41 6.32
CA VAL A 16 -6.02 10.83 6.77
C VAL A 16 -7.13 11.85 6.56
N TRP A 17 -8.22 11.41 5.94
CA TRP A 17 -9.46 12.17 5.84
C TRP A 17 -10.56 11.41 6.57
N SER A 18 -11.18 12.05 7.55
CA SER A 18 -12.38 11.51 8.20
C SER A 18 -13.52 11.41 7.20
N LEU A 19 -14.23 10.29 7.26
CA LEU A 19 -15.45 10.04 6.51
C LEU A 19 -16.65 10.28 7.44
N PRO A 20 -17.52 11.25 7.13
CA PRO A 20 -18.78 11.41 7.84
C PRO A 20 -19.64 10.15 7.75
N GLU A 21 -20.54 9.98 8.72
CA GLU A 21 -21.57 8.93 8.64
C GLU A 21 -22.44 9.10 7.38
N GLY A 22 -22.82 7.99 6.76
CA GLY A 22 -23.54 7.99 5.49
C GLY A 22 -22.67 8.35 4.28
N THR A 23 -21.33 8.28 4.39
CA THR A 23 -20.45 8.37 3.22
C THR A 23 -20.65 7.15 2.32
N GLY A 24 -21.06 7.37 1.08
CA GLY A 24 -21.13 6.34 0.04
C GLY A 24 -22.57 6.02 -0.39
N PRO A 25 -22.77 5.45 -1.59
CA PRO A 25 -24.10 5.19 -2.13
C PRO A 25 -24.78 3.93 -1.56
N GLU A 26 -24.03 3.06 -0.89
CA GLU A 26 -24.47 1.70 -0.52
C GLU A 26 -24.24 1.41 0.98
N PRO A 27 -25.08 0.55 1.62
CA PRO A 27 -25.02 0.32 3.07
C PRO A 27 -23.70 -0.26 3.60
N TRP A 28 -22.91 -0.94 2.75
CA TRP A 28 -21.64 -1.51 3.18
C TRP A 28 -20.55 -0.46 3.42
N HIS A 29 -20.79 0.81 3.05
CA HIS A 29 -19.86 1.90 3.33
C HIS A 29 -19.95 2.45 4.76
N ASP A 30 -21.10 2.29 5.43
CA ASP A 30 -21.37 2.82 6.77
C ASP A 30 -20.31 2.50 7.84
N PRO A 31 -19.64 1.31 7.80
CA PRO A 31 -18.60 0.99 8.76
C PRO A 31 -17.31 1.82 8.60
N PHE A 32 -17.05 2.42 7.44
CA PHE A 32 -15.80 3.18 7.22
C PHE A 32 -15.85 4.56 7.87
N LYS A 33 -14.74 4.93 8.51
CA LYS A 33 -14.58 6.14 9.32
C LYS A 33 -13.52 7.08 8.76
N ALA A 34 -12.58 6.58 7.96
CA ALA A 34 -11.61 7.42 7.28
C ALA A 34 -11.04 6.76 6.01
N VAL A 35 -10.50 7.60 5.12
CA VAL A 35 -9.59 7.20 4.04
C VAL A 35 -8.17 7.57 4.46
N VAL A 36 -7.21 6.69 4.19
CA VAL A 36 -5.79 6.96 4.39
C VAL A 36 -5.07 6.87 3.04
N GLU A 37 -4.52 7.98 2.57
CA GLU A 37 -3.62 8.01 1.40
C GLU A 37 -2.20 7.78 1.92
N VAL A 38 -1.51 6.79 1.36
CA VAL A 38 -0.09 6.55 1.61
C VAL A 38 0.70 6.82 0.34
N ARG A 39 1.57 7.83 0.41
CA ARG A 39 2.54 8.15 -0.63
C ARG A 39 3.89 7.57 -0.26
N CYS A 40 4.49 6.82 -1.17
CA CYS A 40 5.85 6.32 -1.04
C CYS A 40 6.79 7.16 -1.90
N HIS A 41 7.86 7.67 -1.30
CA HIS A 41 9.01 8.22 -2.02
C HIS A 41 10.13 7.20 -1.92
N VAL A 42 10.56 6.68 -3.06
CA VAL A 42 11.60 5.67 -3.15
C VAL A 42 12.74 6.24 -3.97
N GLU A 43 13.95 6.12 -3.47
CA GLU A 43 15.17 6.37 -4.23
C GLU A 43 16.00 5.09 -4.29
N GLU A 44 16.53 4.78 -5.46
CA GLU A 44 17.41 3.63 -5.66
C GLU A 44 18.82 4.14 -6.00
N PHE A 45 19.85 3.50 -5.44
CA PHE A 45 21.23 3.86 -5.71
C PHE A 45 21.63 3.36 -7.10
N ASN A 46 21.95 4.29 -8.00
CA ASN A 46 22.49 4.01 -9.31
C ASN A 46 24.02 3.86 -9.21
N PRO A 47 24.61 2.65 -9.34
CA PRO A 47 26.04 2.45 -9.16
C PRO A 47 26.87 3.08 -10.29
N ARG A 48 26.30 3.24 -11.50
CA ARG A 48 27.00 3.83 -12.65
C ARG A 48 27.18 5.34 -12.46
N ARG A 49 26.15 6.01 -11.94
CA ARG A 49 26.16 7.45 -11.67
C ARG A 49 26.59 7.81 -10.25
N ARG A 50 26.70 6.81 -9.37
CA ARG A 50 27.08 6.92 -7.95
C ARG A 50 26.18 7.89 -7.18
N CYS A 51 24.89 7.91 -7.49
CA CYS A 51 23.89 8.75 -6.84
C CYS A 51 22.60 7.97 -6.58
N PHE A 52 21.77 8.48 -5.67
CA PHE A 52 20.40 8.02 -5.51
C PHE A 52 19.51 8.73 -6.55
N GLU A 53 18.69 7.95 -7.25
CA GLU A 53 17.74 8.45 -8.24
C GLU A 53 16.32 8.11 -7.80
N PRO A 54 15.36 9.05 -7.88
CA PRO A 54 13.98 8.81 -7.49
C PRO A 54 13.33 7.81 -8.44
N ARG A 55 12.53 6.93 -7.86
CA ARG A 55 11.66 5.99 -8.57
C ARG A 55 10.22 6.40 -8.38
N GLN A 56 9.43 6.30 -9.45
CA GLN A 56 7.98 6.45 -9.34
C GLN A 56 7.41 5.30 -8.51
N ALA A 57 6.75 5.64 -7.40
CA ALA A 57 5.99 4.69 -6.60
C ALA A 57 4.50 5.03 -6.67
N PRO A 58 3.62 4.02 -6.67
CA PRO A 58 2.19 4.25 -6.65
C PRO A 58 1.74 4.88 -5.32
N VAL A 59 0.58 5.52 -5.37
CA VAL A 59 -0.19 5.92 -4.18
C VAL A 59 -1.09 4.75 -3.81
N ALA A 60 -1.21 4.47 -2.51
CA ALA A 60 -2.15 3.49 -1.99
C ALA A 60 -3.21 4.21 -1.15
N ASP A 61 -4.48 3.81 -1.30
CA ASP A 61 -5.60 4.32 -0.51
C ASP A 61 -6.20 3.19 0.32
N ASP A 62 -6.26 3.37 1.64
CA ASP A 62 -6.85 2.43 2.59
C ASP A 62 -8.15 2.99 3.16
N LEU A 63 -9.18 2.14 3.24
CA LEU A 63 -10.41 2.45 3.97
C LEU A 63 -10.35 1.84 5.36
N VAL A 64 -10.57 2.66 6.39
CA VAL A 64 -10.46 2.22 7.79
C VAL A 64 -11.79 2.32 8.50
N THR A 65 -12.14 1.28 9.25
CA THR A 65 -13.41 1.18 10.00
C THR A 65 -13.28 1.65 11.45
N ARG A 66 -12.14 2.22 11.82
CA ARG A 66 -11.80 2.56 13.21
C ARG A 66 -11.28 3.98 13.32
N ASP A 67 -11.83 4.72 14.27
CA ASP A 67 -11.31 6.02 14.65
C ASP A 67 -9.97 5.85 15.38
N ALA A 68 -8.93 6.48 14.84
CA ALA A 68 -7.58 6.42 15.38
C ALA A 68 -6.74 7.60 14.89
N SER A 69 -5.64 7.88 15.60
CA SER A 69 -4.69 8.92 15.16
C SER A 69 -4.00 8.53 13.85
N THR A 70 -3.56 9.52 13.07
CA THR A 70 -2.77 9.30 11.85
C THR A 70 -1.53 8.43 12.10
N ALA A 71 -0.86 8.60 13.24
CA ALA A 71 0.31 7.78 13.59
C ALA A 71 -0.06 6.31 13.79
N THR A 72 -1.16 6.05 14.52
CA THR A 72 -1.67 4.69 14.75
C THR A 72 -2.10 4.02 13.45
N LEU A 73 -2.80 4.75 12.56
CA LEU A 73 -3.23 4.21 11.27
C LEU A 73 -2.02 3.91 10.36
N ALA A 74 -1.04 4.82 10.30
CA ALA A 74 0.18 4.61 9.51
C ALA A 74 1.00 3.40 10.01
N GLU A 75 1.06 3.18 11.33
CA GLU A 75 1.69 2.00 11.91
C GLU A 75 0.93 0.71 11.55
N ALA A 76 -0.40 0.73 11.65
CA ALA A 76 -1.25 -0.41 11.28
C ALA A 76 -1.11 -0.79 9.81
N ILE A 77 -1.16 0.19 8.89
CA ILE A 77 -0.97 -0.03 7.45
C ILE A 77 0.43 -0.60 7.18
N ARG A 78 1.46 -0.05 7.83
CA ARG A 78 2.82 -0.59 7.70
C ARG A 78 2.93 -2.04 8.19
N GLY A 79 2.23 -2.37 9.28
CA GLY A 79 2.11 -3.73 9.79
C GLY A 79 1.40 -4.66 8.79
N HIS A 80 0.29 -4.20 8.20
CA HIS A 80 -0.45 -4.93 7.18
C HIS A 80 0.42 -5.28 5.97
N TRP A 81 1.12 -4.30 5.39
CA TRP A 81 2.08 -4.58 4.31
C TRP A 81 3.20 -5.52 4.76
N GLY A 82 3.62 -5.46 6.03
CA GLY A 82 4.61 -6.37 6.58
C GLY A 82 4.14 -7.83 6.61
N ILE A 83 2.84 -8.08 6.69
CA ILE A 83 2.22 -9.41 6.59
C ILE A 83 2.14 -9.82 5.11
N GLU A 84 1.58 -8.96 4.27
CA GLU A 84 1.42 -9.19 2.83
C GLU A 84 2.76 -9.50 2.15
N ASN A 85 3.79 -8.69 2.38
CA ASN A 85 5.13 -8.91 1.82
C ASN A 85 5.78 -10.25 2.22
N ARG A 86 5.30 -10.92 3.28
CA ARG A 86 5.81 -12.25 3.66
C ARG A 86 4.98 -13.38 3.07
N LEU A 87 3.72 -13.11 2.71
CA LEU A 87 2.77 -14.13 2.29
C LEU A 87 2.50 -14.12 0.78
N HIS A 88 2.70 -12.99 0.08
CA HIS A 88 2.28 -12.85 -1.31
C HIS A 88 2.88 -13.94 -2.21
N ASP A 89 4.21 -14.11 -2.23
CA ASP A 89 4.86 -15.16 -3.05
C ASP A 89 4.29 -16.57 -2.77
N VAL A 90 3.97 -16.87 -1.51
CA VAL A 90 3.41 -18.18 -1.11
C VAL A 90 1.98 -18.33 -1.60
N LEU A 91 1.15 -17.30 -1.45
CA LEU A 91 -0.24 -17.30 -1.88
C LEU A 91 -0.35 -17.33 -3.41
N ASP A 92 0.46 -16.54 -4.11
CA ASP A 92 0.48 -16.47 -5.58
C ASP A 92 0.80 -17.85 -6.18
N THR A 93 1.74 -18.58 -5.59
CA THR A 93 2.06 -19.96 -6.00
C THR A 93 0.99 -20.97 -5.58
N ALA A 94 0.53 -20.94 -4.32
CA ALA A 94 -0.40 -21.94 -3.79
C ALA A 94 -1.80 -21.85 -4.42
N LEU A 95 -2.26 -20.64 -4.75
CA LEU A 95 -3.52 -20.38 -5.43
C LEU A 95 -3.39 -20.46 -6.96
N GLY A 96 -2.16 -20.64 -7.48
CA GLY A 96 -1.89 -20.77 -8.91
C GLY A 96 -2.03 -19.48 -9.70
N GLU A 97 -1.98 -18.32 -9.03
CA GLU A 97 -2.05 -17.00 -9.66
C GLU A 97 -0.87 -16.79 -10.61
N ASP A 98 0.33 -17.23 -10.23
CA ASP A 98 1.53 -17.21 -11.08
C ASP A 98 1.38 -18.07 -12.35
N ALA A 99 0.59 -19.14 -12.28
CA ALA A 99 0.32 -20.04 -13.40
C ALA A 99 -0.82 -19.54 -14.30
N SER A 100 -1.56 -18.50 -13.87
CA SER A 100 -2.68 -17.96 -14.62
C SER A 100 -2.21 -17.32 -15.93
N ARG A 101 -2.79 -17.78 -17.05
CA ARG A 101 -2.51 -17.24 -18.40
C ARG A 101 -3.56 -16.22 -18.86
N ILE A 102 -4.57 -15.93 -18.02
CA ILE A 102 -5.61 -14.94 -18.32
C ILE A 102 -4.97 -13.55 -18.18
N ARG A 103 -4.69 -12.89 -19.32
CA ARG A 103 -4.05 -11.56 -19.36
C ARG A 103 -5.00 -10.42 -19.75
N LYS A 104 -6.31 -10.64 -19.69
CA LYS A 104 -7.30 -9.59 -19.93
C LYS A 104 -7.79 -9.05 -18.59
N ASN A 105 -7.54 -7.76 -18.35
CA ASN A 105 -8.02 -6.98 -17.20
C ASN A 105 -7.69 -7.61 -15.84
N PRO A 106 -6.45 -7.47 -15.34
CA PRO A 106 -6.17 -7.78 -13.94
C PRO A 106 -7.10 -6.94 -13.05
N GLY A 107 -8.08 -7.60 -12.40
CA GLY A 107 -9.12 -6.97 -11.59
C GLY A 107 -10.56 -7.11 -12.09
N VAL A 108 -10.80 -7.66 -13.29
CA VAL A 108 -12.15 -8.02 -13.75
C VAL A 108 -12.23 -9.53 -13.92
N PHE A 109 -12.74 -10.23 -12.92
CA PHE A 109 -13.23 -11.60 -13.11
C PHE A 109 -14.51 -11.53 -13.94
N ALA A 110 -14.54 -12.26 -15.05
CA ALA A 110 -15.74 -12.50 -15.86
C ALA A 110 -16.47 -13.76 -15.37
#